data_AF-A0A316KHV7-F1
#
_entry.id   AF-A0A316KHV7-F1
#
_cell.length_a   1.000
_cell.length_b   1.000
_cell.length_c   1.000
_cell.angle_alpha   90.00
_cell.angle_beta   90.00
_cell.angle_gamma   90.00
#
_symmetry.space_group_name_H-M   'P 1'
#
loop_
_entity.id
_entity.type
_entity.pdbx_description
1 polymer ?
#
loop_
_entity_poly.entity_id
_entity_poly.type
_entity_poly.pdbx_seq_one_letter_code
_entity_poly.pdbx_strand_id
1 'polypeptide(L)' 'MVPVAADGSALGPELARNGRYTVGAKGSELKFDDFEDALKALHKMDTPRWRRPNVAGNWGIAPGLGWKALEKI' A
#
# COMPACT_ATOMS: atom_id res chain seq x y z
N MET A 1 -1.37 10.94 5.60
CA MET A 1 -0.12 10.60 4.90
C MET A 1 -0.25 9.20 4.34
N VAL A 2 0.35 8.93 3.18
CA VAL A 2 0.42 7.59 2.57
C VAL A 2 1.83 7.03 2.68
N PRO A 3 1.98 5.71 2.86
CA PRO A 3 3.30 5.12 2.90
C PRO A 3 3.90 5.12 1.49
N VAL A 4 5.21 5.35 1.44
CA VAL A 4 6.02 5.39 0.22
C VAL A 4 7.11 4.33 0.33
N ALA A 5 7.24 3.53 -0.72
CA ALA A 5 8.24 2.49 -0.84
C ALA A 5 9.58 3.07 -1.33
N ALA A 6 10.65 2.27 -1.23
CA ALA A 6 12.00 2.66 -1.67
C ALA A 6 12.07 3.18 -3.10
N ASP A 7 11.22 2.65 -3.99
CA ASP A 7 11.19 2.98 -5.40
C ASP A 7 10.31 4.20 -5.72
N GLY A 8 9.85 4.94 -4.70
CA GLY A 8 8.98 6.11 -4.85
C GLY A 8 7.50 5.77 -5.06
N SER A 9 7.15 4.48 -5.22
CA SER A 9 5.76 4.03 -5.29
C SER A 9 5.05 4.28 -3.96
N ALA A 10 3.90 4.95 -4.00
CA ALA A 10 3.07 5.18 -2.83
C ALA A 10 1.82 4.29 -2.83
N LEU A 11 1.19 4.10 -1.67
CA LEU A 11 -0.17 3.57 -1.66
C LEU A 11 -1.12 4.61 -2.27
N GLY A 12 -1.73 4.27 -3.40
CA GLY A 12 -2.75 5.07 -4.08
C GLY A 12 -4.03 4.29 -4.34
N PRO A 13 -5.15 4.98 -4.63
CA PRO A 13 -6.44 4.34 -4.93
C PRO A 13 -6.39 3.47 -6.20
N GLU A 14 -5.46 3.75 -7.12
CA GLU A 14 -5.19 2.96 -8.32
C GLU A 14 -4.66 1.53 -8.04
N LEU A 15 -4.22 1.25 -6.81
CA LEU A 15 -3.70 -0.07 -6.42
C LEU A 15 -4.79 -1.08 -6.01
N ALA A 16 -6.07 -0.68 -6.07
CA ALA A 16 -7.18 -1.58 -5.85
C ALA A 16 -7.22 -2.68 -6.93
N ARG A 17 -7.02 -3.94 -6.52
CA ARG A 17 -7.10 -5.10 -7.42
C ARG A 17 -8.42 -5.82 -7.21
N ASN A 18 -9.25 -5.89 -8.25
CA ASN A 18 -10.65 -6.35 -8.13
C ASN A 18 -11.42 -5.62 -7.02
N GLY A 19 -11.21 -4.30 -6.90
CA GLY A 19 -11.86 -3.47 -5.87
C GLY A 19 -11.28 -3.64 -4.46
N ARG A 20 -10.15 -4.33 -4.29
CA ARG A 20 -9.56 -4.60 -2.97
C ARG A 20 -8.10 -4.20 -2.87
N TYR A 21 -7.74 -3.60 -1.74
CA TYR A 21 -6.37 -3.33 -1.33
C TYR A 21 -5.86 -4.48 -0.48
N THR A 22 -4.67 -4.97 -0.78
CA THR A 22 -4.01 -6.00 0.04
C THR A 22 -2.82 -5.38 0.76
N VAL A 23 -2.84 -5.44 2.09
CA VAL A 23 -1.82 -4.85 2.97
C VAL A 23 -1.33 -5.88 3.98
N GLY A 24 -0.15 -5.70 4.55
CA GLY A 24 0.48 -6.63 5.47
C GLY A 24 1.66 -7.39 4.88
N ALA A 25 2.36 -8.11 5.74
CA ALA A 25 3.48 -8.96 5.36
C ALA A 25 2.98 -10.22 4.63
N LYS A 26 3.87 -10.85 3.86
CA LYS A 26 3.58 -12.13 3.20
C LYS A 26 3.13 -13.16 4.26
N GLY A 27 1.93 -13.72 4.10
CA GLY A 27 1.35 -14.67 5.06
C GLY A 27 0.49 -14.04 6.16
N SER A 28 0.47 -12.71 6.29
CA SER A 28 -0.45 -11.95 7.15
C SER A 28 -1.10 -10.81 6.35
N GLU A 29 -1.43 -11.10 5.10
CA GLU A 29 -2.07 -10.18 4.17
C GLU A 29 -3.55 -9.95 4.59
N LEU A 30 -3.87 -8.71 4.92
CA LEU A 30 -5.21 -8.20 5.15
C LEU A 30 -5.76 -7.61 3.85
N LYS A 31 -7.06 -7.79 3.61
CA LYS A 31 -7.76 -7.27 2.43
C LYS A 31 -8.82 -6.27 2.87
N PHE A 32 -8.85 -5.13 2.20
CA PHE A 32 -9.79 -4.05 2.45
C PHE A 32 -10.44 -3.63 1.14
N ASP A 33 -11.75 -3.40 1.14
CA ASP A 33 -12.46 -2.86 -0.02
C ASP A 33 -12.29 -1.32 -0.12
N ASP A 34 -12.04 -0.67 1.02
CA ASP A 34 -11.86 0.78 1.13
C ASP A 34 -10.40 1.20 1.25
N PHE A 35 -10.02 2.26 0.52
CA PHE A 35 -8.68 2.83 0.56
C PHE A 35 -8.32 3.35 1.96
N GLU A 36 -9.26 4.02 2.62
CA GLU A 36 -9.04 4.59 3.95
C GLU A 36 -8.80 3.52 4.99
N ASP A 37 -9.50 2.39 4.93
CA ASP A 37 -9.31 1.30 5.88
C ASP A 37 -8.01 0.54 5.64
N ALA A 38 -7.62 0.37 4.37
CA ALA A 38 -6.29 -0.11 4.02
C ALA A 38 -5.20 0.81 4.58
N LEU A 39 -5.38 2.13 4.43
CA LEU A 39 -4.44 3.12 4.94
C LEU A 39 -4.36 3.10 6.47
N LYS A 40 -5.50 3.07 7.16
CA LYS A 40 -5.55 2.95 8.63
C LYS A 40 -4.84 1.67 9.11
N ALA A 41 -5.02 0.56 8.41
CA ALA A 41 -4.33 -0.69 8.75
C ALA A 41 -2.80 -0.56 8.59
N LEU A 42 -2.33 0.09 7.53
CA LEU A 42 -0.91 0.35 7.30
C LEU A 42 -0.30 1.26 8.39
N HIS A 43 -1.04 2.26 8.86
CA HIS A 43 -0.62 3.12 9.99
C HIS A 43 -0.48 2.35 11.31
N LYS A 44 -1.18 1.24 11.48
CA LYS A 44 -1.10 0.38 12.69
C LYS A 44 0.04 -0.64 12.62
N MET A 45 0.71 -0.79 11.48
CA MET A 45 1.80 -1.74 11.30
C MET A 45 3.14 -1.09 11.64
N ASP A 46 4.03 -1.80 12.34
CA ASP A 46 5.43 -1.37 12.54
C ASP A 46 6.16 -1.11 11.23
N THR A 47 5.88 -1.93 10.22
CA THR A 47 6.34 -1.71 8.84
C THR A 47 5.15 -1.80 7.90
N PRO A 48 4.66 -0.68 7.35
CA PRO A 48 3.57 -0.69 6.39
C PRO A 48 4.01 -1.50 5.17
N ARG A 49 3.18 -2.45 4.73
CA ARG A 49 3.45 -3.29 3.56
C ARG A 49 2.21 -3.41 2.72
N TRP A 50 2.28 -3.24 1.40
CA TRP A 50 1.11 -3.38 0.53
C TRP A 50 1.46 -4.01 -0.81
N ARG A 51 0.47 -4.63 -1.45
CA ARG A 51 0.59 -5.16 -2.81
C ARG A 51 0.57 -4.03 -3.82
N ARG A 52 1.51 -4.04 -4.75
CA ARG A 52 1.56 -3.12 -5.89
C ARG A 52 2.22 -3.79 -7.10
N PRO A 53 1.97 -3.33 -8.34
CA PRO A 53 2.73 -3.76 -9.51
C PRO A 53 4.13 -3.12 -9.52
N ASN A 54 5.16 -3.94 -9.79
CA ASN A 54 6.51 -3.44 -10.07
C ASN A 54 6.62 -2.91 -11.51
N VAL A 55 7.79 -2.36 -11.88
CA VAL A 55 8.07 -1.85 -13.24
C VAL A 55 7.83 -2.90 -14.33
N ALA A 56 7.97 -4.18 -14.01
CA ALA A 56 7.70 -5.30 -14.91
C ALA A 56 6.22 -5.77 -14.90
N GLY A 57 5.31 -5.05 -14.24
CA GLY A 57 3.89 -5.39 -14.11
C GLY A 57 3.58 -6.51 -13.11
N ASN A 58 4.59 -7.05 -12.42
CA ASN A 58 4.42 -8.12 -11.46
C ASN A 58 3.98 -7.58 -10.10
N TRP A 59 2.93 -8.16 -9.53
CA TRP A 59 2.39 -7.74 -8.24
C TRP A 59 3.19 -8.30 -7.08
N GLY A 60 3.96 -7.46 -6.40
CA GLY A 60 4.74 -7.79 -5.22
C GLY A 60 4.29 -7.03 -3.98
N ILE A 61 4.81 -7.42 -2.81
CA ILE A 61 4.63 -6.66 -1.57
C ILE A 61 5.74 -5.62 -1.49
N ALA A 62 5.36 -4.35 -1.42
CA ALA A 62 6.28 -3.25 -1.21
C ALA A 62 6.29 -2.86 0.28
N PRO A 63 7.45 -2.79 0.93
CA PRO A 63 7.59 -2.19 2.25
C PRO A 63 7.61 -0.66 2.12
N GLY A 64 6.84 0.01 2.97
CA GLY A 64 6.91 1.45 3.13
C GLY A 64 8.09 1.83 4.00
N LEU A 65 8.97 2.66 3.44
CA LEU A 65 10.16 3.18 4.10
C LEU A 65 10.00 4.64 4.53
N GLY A 66 8.93 5.30 4.08
CA GLY A 66 8.60 6.66 4.46
C GLY A 66 7.12 6.96 4.34
N TRP A 67 6.75 8.18 4.68
CA TRP A 67 5.38 8.68 4.60
C TRP A 67 5.38 10.00 3.83
N LYS A 68 4.45 10.15 2.88
CA LYS A 68 4.27 11.41 2.13
C LYS A 68 2.87 11.96 2.37
N ALA A 69 2.75 13.28 2.41
CA ALA A 69 1.45 13.93 2.31
C ALA A 69 0.86 13.66 0.92
N LEU A 70 -0.41 13.24 0.88
CA LEU A 70 -1.15 13.22 -0.38
C LEU A 70 -1.45 14.70 -0.67
N GLU A 71 -0.61 15.36 -1.45
CA GLU A 71 -0.91 16.72 -1.89
C GLU A 71 -2.18 16.63 -2.74
N LYS A 72 -3.27 17.22 -2.25
CA LYS A 72 -4.47 17.47 -3.05
C LYS A 72 -4.05 18.43 -4.16
N ILE A 73 -4.09 17.95 -5.40
CA ILE A 73 -4.11 18.80 -6.59
C ILE A 73 -5.50 19.42 -6.68
#